data_AF-A0A663E757-F1
#
_entry.id   AF-A0A663E757-F1
#
_cell.length_a   1.000
_cell.length_b   1.000
_cell.length_c   1.000
_cell.angle_alpha   90.00
_cell.angle_beta   90.00
_cell.angle_gamma   90.00
#
_symmetry.space_group_name_H-M   'P 1'
#
loop_
_entity.id
_entity.type
_entity.pdbx_description
1 polymer ?
#
loop_
_entity_poly.entity_id
_entity_poly.type
_entity_poly.pdbx_seq_one_letter_code
_entity_poly.pdbx_strand_id
1 'polypeptide(L)'
;MTSLCIAMTEEQHKSMIIDCSGPQPQLHNAGSNRFCEDWMHAFLNGAEGGNPFLFRQILENFKLKAIQDINNLKRFIRQAEMNHYALFKCYMFLKNCGSGDILLKIVKVEHAEMPEARNVVTVLEEFMRETSVA
;
A
#
# COMPACT_ATOMS: atom_id res chain seq x y z
N MET A 1 -13.94 4.67 -17.78
CA MET A 1 -13.47 3.51 -17.01
C MET A 1 -12.00 3.24 -17.30
N THR A 2 -11.11 3.85 -16.53
CA THR A 2 -9.69 3.45 -16.51
C THR A 2 -9.59 2.26 -15.57
N SER A 3 -9.15 1.11 -16.05
CA SER A 3 -8.92 -0.05 -15.17
C SER A 3 -7.86 0.30 -14.13
N LEU A 4 -7.96 -0.24 -12.91
CA LEU A 4 -6.94 -0.09 -11.87
C LEU A 4 -5.54 -0.42 -12.41
N CYS A 5 -5.44 -1.47 -13.24
CA CYS A 5 -4.18 -1.85 -13.89
C CYS A 5 -3.64 -0.77 -14.82
N ILE A 6 -4.52 -0.06 -15.55
CA ILE A 6 -4.14 1.01 -16.47
C ILE A 6 -3.71 2.26 -15.71
N ALA A 7 -4.45 2.63 -14.67
CA ALA A 7 -4.12 3.78 -13.82
C ALA A 7 -2.81 3.56 -13.03
N MET A 8 -2.50 2.33 -12.63
CA MET A 8 -1.22 1.98 -11.99
C MET A 8 -0.04 2.01 -12.97
N THR A 9 -0.26 1.78 -14.26
CA THR A 9 0.80 1.84 -15.30
C THR A 9 1.09 3.25 -15.84
N GLU A 10 0.29 4.26 -15.51
CA GLU A 10 0.51 5.65 -15.95
C GLU A 10 1.53 6.40 -15.08
N GLU A 11 1.93 5.86 -13.93
CA GLU A 11 3.05 6.41 -13.15
C GLU A 11 4.39 6.18 -13.88
N GLN A 12 5.30 7.16 -13.79
CA GLN A 12 6.65 7.06 -14.36
C GLN A 12 7.34 5.77 -13.89
N HIS A 13 7.42 4.79 -14.79
CA HIS A 13 8.18 3.57 -14.57
C HIS A 13 9.66 3.93 -14.39
N LYS A 14 10.15 3.92 -13.15
CA LYS A 14 11.58 3.94 -12.89
C LYS A 14 12.13 2.57 -13.26
N SER A 15 13.13 2.52 -14.14
CA SER A 15 13.80 1.27 -14.47
C SER A 15 14.46 0.69 -13.23
N MET A 16 14.05 -0.51 -12.84
CA MET A 16 14.75 -1.30 -11.82
C MET A 16 16.09 -1.75 -12.41
N ILE A 17 17.18 -1.45 -11.72
CA ILE A 17 18.53 -1.84 -12.15
C ILE A 17 19.01 -2.92 -11.19
N ILE A 18 19.37 -4.07 -11.74
CA ILE A 18 20.00 -5.17 -11.01
C ILE A 18 21.50 -5.13 -11.34
N ASP A 19 22.30 -4.63 -10.42
CA ASP A 19 23.75 -4.61 -10.56
C ASP A 19 24.35 -5.90 -10.01
N CYS A 20 24.91 -6.72 -10.90
CA CYS A 20 25.56 -7.99 -10.59
C CYS A 20 27.10 -7.91 -10.63
N SER A 21 27.68 -6.70 -10.65
CA SER A 21 29.14 -6.52 -10.71
C SER A 21 29.88 -6.98 -9.44
N GLY A 22 29.17 -7.04 -8.31
CA GLY A 22 29.69 -7.49 -7.01
C GLY A 22 29.29 -8.93 -6.63
N PRO A 23 29.81 -9.43 -5.49
CA PRO A 23 29.49 -10.77 -4.98
C PRO A 23 28.03 -10.93 -4.52
N GLN A 24 27.35 -9.83 -4.21
CA GLN A 24 25.91 -9.78 -3.97
C GLN A 24 25.25 -8.82 -4.96
N PRO A 25 24.16 -9.22 -5.62
CA PRO A 25 23.44 -8.33 -6.53
C PRO A 25 22.80 -7.17 -5.78
N GLN A 26 22.94 -5.95 -6.30
CA GLN A 26 22.30 -4.75 -5.77
C GLN A 26 21.08 -4.35 -6.59
N LEU A 27 20.01 -3.96 -5.91
CA LEU A 27 18.78 -3.49 -6.52
C LEU A 27 18.69 -1.97 -6.38
N HIS A 28 18.76 -1.25 -7.50
CA HIS A 28 18.52 0.19 -7.53
C HIS A 28 17.13 0.51 -8.09
N ASN A 29 16.55 1.62 -7.61
CA ASN A 29 15.21 2.10 -7.97
C ASN A 29 14.05 1.13 -7.65
N ALA A 30 14.27 0.17 -6.75
CA ALA A 30 13.18 -0.66 -6.26
C ALA A 30 12.24 0.18 -5.39
N GLY A 31 10.96 0.26 -5.77
CA GLY A 31 9.92 0.80 -4.89
C GLY A 31 9.69 -0.17 -3.73
N SER A 32 9.70 0.34 -2.50
CA SER A 32 9.37 -0.41 -1.29
C SER A 32 8.55 0.45 -0.36
N ASN A 33 7.75 -0.19 0.48
CA ASN A 33 7.10 0.40 1.64
C ASN A 33 7.21 -0.57 2.82
N ARG A 34 6.80 -0.12 4.01
CA ARG A 34 6.91 -0.93 5.23
C ARG A 34 6.20 -2.28 5.11
N PHE A 35 5.08 -2.35 4.39
CA PHE A 35 4.41 -3.63 4.13
C PHE A 35 5.28 -4.61 3.35
N CYS A 36 6.01 -4.15 2.32
CA CYS A 36 6.96 -4.96 1.57
C CYS A 36 8.14 -5.42 2.43
N GLU A 37 8.66 -4.54 3.29
CA GLU A 37 9.76 -4.84 4.22
C GLU A 37 9.33 -5.88 5.26
N ASP A 38 8.18 -5.68 5.91
CA ASP A 38 7.60 -6.61 6.87
C ASP A 38 7.39 -8.00 6.24
N TRP A 39 6.92 -8.04 4.99
CA TRP A 39 6.76 -9.28 4.22
C TRP A 39 8.10 -9.97 3.95
N MET A 40 9.09 -9.21 3.48
CA MET A 40 10.41 -9.74 3.18
C MET A 40 11.08 -10.31 4.43
N HIS A 41 11.01 -9.60 5.55
CA HIS A 41 11.53 -10.07 6.83
C HIS A 41 10.82 -11.34 7.30
N ALA A 42 9.49 -11.40 7.25
CA ALA A 42 8.73 -12.60 7.62
C ALA A 42 9.11 -13.79 6.74
N PHE A 43 9.29 -13.56 5.44
CA PHE A 43 9.67 -14.58 4.47
C PHE A 43 11.09 -15.12 4.71
N LEU A 44 12.06 -14.24 4.91
CA LEU A 44 13.45 -14.61 5.18
C LEU A 44 13.59 -15.36 6.51
N ASN A 45 12.93 -14.89 7.57
CA ASN A 45 12.92 -15.57 8.87
C ASN A 45 12.23 -16.94 8.77
N GLY A 46 11.19 -17.07 7.95
CA GLY A 46 10.53 -18.36 7.69
C GLY A 46 11.38 -19.34 6.88
N ALA A 47 12.39 -18.85 6.15
CA ALA A 47 13.25 -19.67 5.31
C ALA A 47 14.29 -20.47 6.10
N GLU A 48 14.64 -20.06 7.32
CA GLU A 48 15.61 -20.75 8.17
C GLU A 48 15.23 -22.21 8.46
N GLY A 49 13.93 -22.54 8.41
CA GLY A 49 13.42 -23.90 8.61
C GLY A 49 13.07 -24.67 7.34
N GLY A 50 13.16 -24.06 6.15
CA GLY A 50 12.87 -24.69 4.86
C GLY A 50 11.47 -25.29 4.69
N ASN A 51 10.48 -24.93 5.54
CA ASN A 51 9.16 -25.54 5.58
C ASN A 51 8.21 -24.93 4.52
N PRO A 52 7.79 -25.68 3.47
CA PRO A 52 6.89 -25.17 2.43
C PRO A 52 5.52 -24.69 2.96
N PHE A 53 5.02 -25.33 4.03
CA PHE A 53 3.75 -24.96 4.65
C PHE A 53 3.84 -23.59 5.32
N LEU A 54 4.97 -23.29 5.96
CA LEU A 54 5.19 -21.99 6.60
C LEU A 54 5.22 -20.87 5.56
N PHE A 55 5.89 -21.07 4.42
CA PHE A 55 5.86 -20.11 3.32
C PHE A 55 4.44 -19.86 2.79
N ARG A 56 3.66 -20.93 2.61
CA ARG A 56 2.26 -20.82 2.20
C ARG A 56 1.44 -20.02 3.21
N GLN A 57 1.63 -20.28 4.49
CA GLN A 57 0.96 -19.58 5.58
C GLN A 57 1.31 -18.09 5.61
N ILE A 58 2.60 -17.75 5.46
CA ILE A 58 3.05 -16.35 5.35
C ILE A 58 2.34 -15.66 4.18
N LEU A 59 2.38 -16.25 2.98
CA LEU A 59 1.72 -15.67 1.80
C LEU A 59 0.22 -15.45 2.00
N GLU A 60 -0.50 -16.42 2.55
CA GLU A 60 -1.94 -16.29 2.79
C GLU A 60 -2.26 -15.25 3.87
N ASN A 61 -1.44 -15.13 4.92
CA ASN A 61 -1.60 -14.08 5.93
C ASN A 61 -1.44 -12.67 5.34
N PHE A 62 -0.43 -12.46 4.49
CA PHE A 62 -0.23 -11.17 3.83
C PHE A 62 -1.33 -10.83 2.84
N LYS A 63 -1.83 -11.83 2.10
CA LYS A 63 -3.00 -11.69 1.23
C LYS A 63 -4.24 -11.29 2.03
N LEU A 64 -4.52 -11.98 3.14
CA LEU A 64 -5.64 -11.65 4.02
C LEU A 64 -5.51 -10.23 4.57
N LYS A 65 -4.31 -9.82 5.01
CA LYS A 65 -4.08 -8.45 5.50
C LYS A 65 -4.34 -7.41 4.42
N ALA A 66 -3.86 -7.62 3.19
CA ALA A 66 -4.12 -6.69 2.08
C ALA A 66 -5.63 -6.54 1.79
N ILE A 67 -6.37 -7.65 1.80
CA ILE A 67 -7.84 -7.66 1.63
C ILE A 67 -8.54 -6.93 2.78
N GLN A 68 -8.11 -7.16 4.02
CA GLN A 68 -8.67 -6.47 5.18
C GLN A 68 -8.40 -4.97 5.12
N ASP A 69 -7.18 -4.58 4.77
CA ASP A 69 -6.76 -3.18 4.74
C ASP A 69 -7.56 -2.36 3.71
N ILE A 70 -7.78 -2.91 2.50
CA ILE A 70 -8.61 -2.23 1.49
C ILE A 70 -10.09 -2.13 1.91
N ASN A 71 -10.64 -3.17 2.52
CA ASN A 71 -12.03 -3.15 2.99
C ASN A 71 -12.23 -2.16 4.15
N ASN A 72 -11.27 -2.11 5.08
CA ASN A 72 -11.26 -1.15 6.16
C ASN A 72 -11.18 0.28 5.62
N LEU A 73 -10.31 0.55 4.66
CA LEU A 73 -10.17 1.86 4.05
C LEU A 73 -11.47 2.31 3.37
N LYS A 74 -12.09 1.45 2.54
CA LYS A 74 -13.38 1.73 1.90
C LYS A 74 -14.45 2.11 2.92
N ARG A 75 -14.51 1.38 4.04
CA ARG A 75 -15.44 1.67 5.14
C ARG A 75 -15.13 3.00 5.82
N PHE A 76 -13.86 3.32 6.06
CA PHE A 76 -13.45 4.59 6.66
C PHE A 76 -13.76 5.77 5.76
N ILE A 77 -13.53 5.68 4.45
CA ILE A 77 -13.84 6.75 3.49
C ILE A 77 -15.32 7.10 3.54
N ARG A 78 -16.20 6.10 3.46
CA ARG A 78 -17.66 6.33 3.58
C ARG A 78 -18.06 6.98 4.89
N GLN A 79 -17.40 6.65 6.00
CA GLN A 79 -17.69 7.29 7.28
C GLN A 79 -17.14 8.72 7.36
N ALA A 80 -16.00 8.97 6.73
CA ALA A 80 -15.33 10.27 6.73
C ALA A 80 -16.12 11.34 5.96
N GLU A 81 -16.97 10.95 5.01
CA GLU A 81 -17.89 11.87 4.30
C GLU A 81 -18.77 12.68 5.25
N MET A 82 -19.14 12.10 6.40
CA MET A 82 -20.06 12.73 7.36
C MET A 82 -19.46 12.98 8.75
N ASN A 83 -18.18 12.60 8.97
CA ASN A 83 -17.58 12.61 10.30
C ASN A 83 -16.07 12.88 10.27
N HIS A 84 -15.65 14.05 10.77
CA HIS A 84 -14.24 14.44 10.84
C HIS A 84 -13.40 13.52 11.75
N TYR A 85 -13.98 12.92 12.79
CA TYR A 85 -13.28 11.91 13.60
C TYR A 85 -13.04 10.62 12.81
N ALA A 86 -13.96 10.25 11.92
CA ALA A 86 -13.73 9.13 11.00
C ALA A 86 -12.65 9.44 9.96
N LEU A 87 -12.58 10.69 9.48
CA LEU A 87 -11.47 11.17 8.64
C LEU A 87 -10.12 11.04 9.35
N PHE A 88 -10.02 11.47 10.60
CA PHE A 88 -8.81 11.31 11.41
C PHE A 88 -8.42 9.82 11.57
N LYS A 89 -9.38 8.94 11.89
CA LYS A 89 -9.12 7.49 11.97
C LYS A 89 -8.65 6.91 10.64
N CYS A 90 -9.19 7.38 9.52
CA CYS A 90 -8.79 6.98 8.17
C CYS A 90 -7.31 7.36 7.91
N TYR A 91 -6.94 8.60 8.22
CA TYR A 91 -5.56 9.08 8.14
C TYR A 91 -4.61 8.25 9.03
N MET A 92 -4.98 8.03 10.29
CA MET A 92 -4.17 7.22 11.22
C MET A 92 -4.02 5.77 10.74
N PHE A 93 -5.06 5.20 10.13
CA PHE A 93 -4.99 3.88 9.52
C PHE A 93 -4.00 3.86 8.35
N LEU A 94 -4.10 4.80 7.40
CA LEU A 94 -3.21 4.88 6.24
C LEU A 94 -1.73 5.04 6.64
N LYS A 95 -1.45 5.83 7.67
CA LYS A 95 -0.10 6.00 8.22
C LYS A 95 0.46 4.72 8.85
N ASN A 96 -0.42 3.89 9.43
CA ASN A 96 -0.02 2.76 10.26
C ASN A 96 -0.21 1.39 9.60
N CYS A 97 -0.81 1.26 8.42
CA CYS A 97 -1.01 -0.04 7.78
C CYS A 97 0.22 -0.54 7.01
N GLY A 98 1.17 0.35 6.70
CA GLY A 98 2.43 0.05 6.00
C GLY A 98 2.35 0.09 4.47
N SER A 99 1.14 0.13 3.90
CA SER A 99 0.87 0.19 2.44
C SER A 99 -0.09 1.34 2.07
N GLY A 100 -0.12 2.39 2.89
CA GLY A 100 -1.07 3.50 2.74
C GLY A 100 -0.94 4.24 1.41
N ASP A 101 0.28 4.34 0.86
CA ASP A 101 0.57 4.90 -0.46
C ASP A 101 -0.15 4.15 -1.59
N ILE A 102 -0.11 2.82 -1.57
CA ILE A 102 -0.76 1.96 -2.57
C ILE A 102 -2.27 1.94 -2.34
N LEU A 103 -2.73 1.80 -1.10
CA LEU A 103 -4.15 1.76 -0.79
C LEU A 103 -4.85 3.06 -1.20
N LEU A 104 -4.21 4.22 -0.99
CA LEU A 104 -4.76 5.53 -1.36
C LEU A 104 -4.87 5.69 -2.88
N LYS A 105 -3.88 5.19 -3.64
CA LYS A 105 -3.96 5.13 -5.11
C LYS A 105 -5.11 4.25 -5.58
N ILE A 106 -5.31 3.07 -4.98
CA ILE A 106 -6.39 2.15 -5.35
C ILE A 106 -7.75 2.83 -5.18
N VAL A 107 -8.02 3.37 -4.00
CA VAL A 107 -9.32 4.01 -3.73
C VAL A 107 -9.55 5.25 -4.57
N LYS A 108 -8.49 6.00 -4.93
CA LYS A 108 -8.61 7.14 -5.84
C LYS A 108 -9.11 6.72 -7.22
N VAL A 109 -8.63 5.60 -7.75
CA VAL A 109 -9.09 5.06 -9.03
C VAL A 109 -10.50 4.51 -8.91
N GLU A 110 -10.78 3.73 -7.85
CA GLU A 110 -12.10 3.12 -7.65
C GLU A 110 -13.21 4.15 -7.37
N HIS A 111 -12.90 5.25 -6.69
CA HIS A 111 -13.86 6.29 -6.31
C HIS A 111 -13.81 7.54 -7.21
N ALA A 112 -13.14 7.48 -8.35
CA ALA A 112 -12.98 8.62 -9.26
C ALA A 112 -14.34 9.24 -9.68
N GLU A 113 -15.41 8.44 -9.73
CA GLU A 113 -16.76 8.85 -10.13
C GLU A 113 -17.68 9.21 -8.95
N MET A 114 -17.21 9.13 -7.69
CA MET A 114 -17.98 9.47 -6.48
C MET A 114 -17.49 10.81 -5.87
N PRO A 115 -18.23 11.93 -6.02
CA PRO A 115 -17.76 13.25 -5.61
C PRO A 115 -17.40 13.38 -4.12
N GLU A 116 -18.22 12.82 -3.24
CA GLU A 116 -18.06 12.90 -1.79
C GLU A 116 -16.82 12.11 -1.32
N ALA A 117 -16.68 10.88 -1.81
CA ALA A 117 -15.49 10.05 -1.56
C ALA A 117 -14.22 10.70 -2.14
N ARG A 118 -14.32 11.37 -3.29
CA ARG A 118 -13.20 12.07 -3.92
C ARG A 118 -12.66 13.22 -3.07
N ASN A 119 -13.53 14.00 -2.42
CA ASN A 119 -13.10 15.07 -1.51
C ASN A 119 -12.34 14.50 -0.31
N VAL A 120 -12.87 13.43 0.30
CA VAL A 120 -12.19 12.72 1.40
C VAL A 120 -10.81 12.21 0.96
N VAL A 121 -10.72 11.55 -0.20
CA VAL A 121 -9.46 11.03 -0.74
C VAL A 121 -8.45 12.15 -1.00
N THR A 122 -8.89 13.28 -1.54
CA THR A 122 -8.02 14.43 -1.83
C THR A 122 -7.39 14.99 -0.54
N VAL A 123 -8.19 15.17 0.50
CA VAL A 123 -7.72 15.65 1.81
C VAL A 123 -6.75 14.64 2.44
N LEU A 124 -7.01 13.33 2.31
CA LEU A 124 -6.09 12.30 2.78
C LEU A 124 -4.76 12.32 2.02
N GLU A 125 -4.77 12.56 0.69
CA GLU A 125 -3.54 12.72 -0.10
C GLU A 125 -2.71 13.91 0.37
N GLU A 126 -3.35 15.03 0.71
CA GLU A 126 -2.67 16.21 1.24
C GLU A 126 -1.99 15.90 2.58
N PHE A 127 -2.72 15.34 3.55
CA PHE A 127 -2.16 14.99 4.85
C PHE A 127 -1.02 13.96 4.77
N MET A 128 -1.14 12.98 3.86
CA MET A 128 -0.11 11.96 3.66
C MET A 128 1.15 12.53 2.97
N ARG A 129 1.03 13.62 2.18
CA ARG A 129 2.18 14.33 1.58
C ARG A 129 2.87 15.27 2.56
N GLU A 130 2.13 15.94 3.43
CA GLU A 130 2.72 16.87 4.40
C GLU A 130 3.62 16.16 5.42
N THR A 131 3.33 14.91 5.75
CA THR A 131 4.13 14.14 6.72
C THR A 131 5.37 13.46 6.16
N SER A 132 5.53 13.39 4.83
CA SER A 132 6.73 12.79 4.20
C SER A 132 7.91 13.76 4.06
N VAL A 133 7.75 15.02 4.50
CA VAL A 133 8.76 16.09 4.46
C VAL A 133 9.36 16.39 5.84
N ALA A 134 9.00 15.62 6.88
CA ALA A 134 9.48 15.80 8.26
C ALA A 134 10.38 14.64 8.73
#